data_AF-A0A392P8W5-F1
#
_entry.id   AF-A0A392P8W5-F1
#
_cell.length_a   1.000
_cell.length_b   1.000
_cell.length_c   1.000
_cell.angle_alpha   90.00
_cell.angle_beta   90.00
_cell.angle_gamma   90.00
#
_symmetry.space_group_name_H-M   'P 1'
#
loop_
_entity.id
_entity.type
_entity.pdbx_description
1 polymer ?
#
loop_
_entity_poly.entity_id
_entity_poly.type
_entity_poly.pdbx_seq_one_letter_code
_entity_poly.pdbx_strand_id
1 'polypeptide(L)'
;MKVSLDDDRHDYYALGTYDENGADFIPDDTKNDVGTGLRYDYGVFYASKTFYDQSKERRVLWSWIGESDSEDADVAKGWASLMGIPRTVVFDKKTGSNLLQWPVEEVERLRMKRYKFHNEKVMPGSVVSLDIGSASQ
;
A
#
# COMPACT_ATOMS: atom_id res chain seq x y z
N MET A 1 3.53 15.82 -2.74
CA MET A 1 2.72 15.65 -3.98
C MET A 1 2.72 14.18 -4.41
N LYS A 2 1.73 13.72 -5.21
CA LYS A 2 1.69 12.36 -5.78
C LYS A 2 1.25 12.36 -7.23
N VAL A 3 1.84 11.48 -8.06
CA VAL A 3 1.41 11.20 -9.44
C VAL A 3 1.33 9.70 -9.71
N SER A 4 0.55 9.33 -10.73
CA SER A 4 0.58 8.03 -11.37
C SER A 4 1.30 8.19 -12.71
N LEU A 5 2.40 7.48 -12.93
CA LEU A 5 3.11 7.53 -14.20
C LEU A 5 2.62 6.40 -15.10
N ASP A 6 2.16 6.76 -16.30
CA ASP A 6 1.59 5.78 -17.24
C ASP A 6 2.67 4.87 -17.85
N ASP A 7 3.86 5.41 -18.07
CA ASP A 7 4.99 4.71 -18.71
C ASP A 7 5.41 3.45 -17.97
N ASP A 8 5.44 3.49 -16.63
CA ASP A 8 5.86 2.35 -15.80
C ASP A 8 4.74 1.80 -14.91
N ARG A 9 3.55 2.41 -14.96
CA ARG A 9 2.37 2.06 -14.16
C ARG A 9 2.63 2.02 -12.65
N HIS A 10 3.47 2.91 -12.14
CA HIS A 10 3.68 3.08 -10.71
C HIS A 10 3.21 4.44 -10.18
N ASP A 11 2.90 4.42 -8.89
CA ASP A 11 2.47 5.59 -8.15
C ASP A 11 3.60 6.13 -7.28
N TYR A 12 4.10 7.32 -7.65
CA TYR A 12 5.19 8.00 -6.96
C TYR A 12 4.70 9.17 -6.14
N TYR A 13 5.31 9.37 -4.98
CA TYR A 13 5.08 10.55 -4.15
C TYR A 13 6.39 11.19 -3.70
N ALA A 14 6.32 12.49 -3.43
CA ALA A 14 7.36 13.24 -2.75
C ALA A 14 6.77 13.98 -1.55
N LEU A 15 7.59 14.10 -0.50
CA LEU A 15 7.35 14.95 0.65
C LEU A 15 7.90 16.34 0.36
N GLY A 16 7.28 17.36 0.94
CA GLY A 16 7.60 18.73 0.60
C GLY A 16 6.66 19.73 1.26
N THR A 17 6.97 20.99 1.03
CA THR A 17 6.19 22.13 1.48
C THR A 17 5.38 22.69 0.32
N TYR A 18 4.13 23.07 0.59
CA TYR A 18 3.29 23.77 -0.38
C TYR A 18 3.26 25.26 -0.01
N ASP A 19 3.71 26.14 -0.90
CA ASP A 19 3.54 27.58 -0.77
C ASP A 19 2.21 28.00 -1.40
N GLU A 20 1.26 28.38 -0.55
CA GLU A 20 -0.08 28.80 -0.96
C GLU A 20 -0.08 30.09 -1.79
N ASN A 21 0.91 30.98 -1.61
CA ASN A 21 0.94 32.26 -2.33
C ASN A 21 1.39 32.08 -3.78
N GLY A 22 2.43 31.27 -4.00
CA GLY A 22 2.93 30.91 -5.31
C GLY A 22 2.14 29.77 -5.98
N ALA A 23 1.33 29.03 -5.22
CA ALA A 23 0.73 27.76 -5.61
C ALA A 23 1.76 26.69 -6.02
N ASP A 24 2.94 26.73 -5.40
CA ASP A 24 4.09 25.90 -5.72
C ASP A 24 4.30 24.79 -4.68
N PHE A 25 4.66 23.60 -5.15
CA PHE A 25 5.13 22.50 -4.29
C PHE A 25 6.65 22.40 -4.37
N ILE A 26 7.31 22.48 -3.22
CA ILE A 26 8.77 22.41 -3.09
C ILE A 26 9.11 21.07 -2.42
N PRO A 27 9.74 20.12 -3.13
CA PRO A 27 10.11 18.83 -2.55
C PRO A 27 11.20 19.00 -1.49
N ASP A 28 11.12 18.24 -0.39
CA ASP A 28 12.12 18.24 0.67
C ASP A 28 13.45 17.60 0.20
N ASP A 29 13.36 16.64 -0.73
CA ASP A 29 14.51 15.97 -1.35
C ASP A 29 14.32 15.91 -2.87
N THR A 30 15.08 16.72 -3.59
CA THR A 30 15.03 16.82 -5.06
C THR A 30 15.53 15.56 -5.77
N LYS A 31 16.28 14.68 -5.09
CA LYS A 31 16.69 13.39 -5.66
C LYS A 31 15.56 12.36 -5.63
N ASN A 32 14.63 12.50 -4.67
CA ASN A 32 13.47 11.64 -4.48
C ASN A 32 12.17 12.40 -4.80
N ASP A 33 12.21 13.25 -5.82
CA ASP A 33 11.04 13.98 -6.27
C ASP A 33 10.02 13.04 -6.93
N VAL A 34 8.84 13.59 -7.22
CA VAL A 34 7.73 12.92 -7.84
C VAL A 34 8.17 12.29 -9.17
N GLY A 35 8.06 10.96 -9.26
CA GLY A 35 8.38 10.17 -10.46
C GLY A 35 9.73 9.44 -10.43
N THR A 36 10.63 9.77 -9.50
CA THR A 36 11.98 9.15 -9.42
C THR A 36 12.34 8.60 -8.05
N GLY A 37 11.54 8.91 -7.01
CA GLY A 37 11.80 8.51 -5.63
C GLY A 37 10.83 7.47 -5.08
N LEU A 38 10.07 7.88 -4.07
CA LEU A 38 9.29 6.99 -3.22
C LEU A 38 7.99 6.56 -3.91
N ARG A 39 7.59 5.31 -3.66
CA ARG A 39 6.31 4.75 -4.12
C ARG A 39 5.44 4.37 -2.93
N TYR A 40 4.13 4.42 -3.10
CA TYR A 40 3.22 3.87 -2.08
C TYR A 40 3.37 2.36 -1.94
N ASP A 41 3.57 1.68 -3.06
CA ASP A 41 3.71 0.24 -3.10
C ASP A 41 4.73 -0.10 -4.18
N TYR A 42 5.52 -1.15 -3.95
CA TYR A 42 6.58 -1.60 -4.86
C TYR A 42 6.15 -2.84 -5.68
N GLY A 43 4.89 -3.26 -5.57
CA GLY A 43 4.25 -4.27 -6.42
C GLY A 43 3.22 -3.67 -7.41
N VAL A 44 2.17 -4.44 -7.71
CA VAL A 44 1.09 -4.04 -8.62
C VAL A 44 0.10 -3.13 -7.88
N PHE A 45 0.23 -1.82 -8.08
CA PHE A 45 -0.54 -0.81 -7.38
C PHE A 45 -0.56 0.49 -8.19
N TYR A 46 -1.73 0.89 -8.68
CA TYR A 46 -1.82 2.03 -9.59
C TYR A 46 -3.07 2.88 -9.37
N ALA A 47 -3.07 4.07 -9.97
CA ALA A 47 -4.17 5.04 -9.96
C ALA A 47 -4.67 5.40 -8.55
N SER A 48 -3.79 5.38 -7.56
CA SER A 48 -4.16 5.55 -6.17
C SER A 48 -4.65 6.95 -5.84
N LYS A 49 -5.60 7.01 -4.91
CA LYS A 49 -6.30 8.22 -4.50
C LYS A 49 -6.57 8.18 -3.01
N THR A 50 -6.43 9.33 -2.36
CA THR A 50 -6.75 9.47 -0.94
C THR A 50 -7.98 10.33 -0.73
N PHE A 51 -8.69 10.06 0.36
CA PHE A 51 -9.68 10.98 0.93
C PHE A 51 -9.44 11.09 2.44
N TYR A 52 -10.01 12.14 3.04
CA TYR A 52 -10.00 12.30 4.48
C TYR A 52 -11.32 11.77 5.06
N ASP A 53 -11.23 10.80 5.95
CA ASP A 53 -12.35 10.25 6.71
C ASP A 53 -12.55 11.12 7.96
N GLN A 54 -13.56 12.00 7.92
CA GLN A 54 -13.86 12.91 9.03
C GLN A 54 -14.35 12.17 10.28
N SER A 55 -14.96 10.99 10.13
CA SER A 55 -15.53 10.27 11.27
C SER A 55 -14.44 9.67 12.17
N LYS A 56 -13.28 9.32 11.60
CA LYS A 56 -12.15 8.71 12.30
C LYS A 56 -10.86 9.52 12.22
N GLU A 57 -10.97 10.73 11.69
CA GLU A 57 -9.88 11.71 11.58
C GLU A 57 -8.60 11.15 10.93
N ARG A 58 -8.75 10.37 9.86
CA ARG A 58 -7.65 9.67 9.20
C ARG A 58 -7.66 9.87 7.69
N ARG A 59 -6.48 9.84 7.07
CA ARG A 59 -6.36 9.80 5.60
C ARG A 59 -6.36 8.35 5.14
N VAL A 60 -7.27 8.02 4.23
CA VAL A 60 -7.43 6.67 3.69
C VAL A 60 -7.01 6.66 2.23
N LEU A 61 -6.21 5.67 1.84
CA LEU A 61 -5.68 5.43 0.50
C LEU A 61 -6.37 4.22 -0.13
N TRP A 62 -6.83 4.42 -1.36
CA TRP A 62 -7.32 3.38 -2.27
C TRP A 62 -6.41 3.27 -3.48
N SER A 63 -6.37 2.10 -4.08
CA SER A 63 -5.68 1.84 -5.35
C SER A 63 -6.33 0.72 -6.14
N TRP A 64 -6.09 0.76 -7.45
CA TRP A 64 -6.42 -0.30 -8.37
C TRP A 64 -5.24 -1.29 -8.46
N ILE A 65 -5.56 -2.57 -8.41
CA ILE A 65 -4.61 -3.68 -8.58
C ILE A 65 -5.00 -4.38 -9.87
N GLY A 66 -4.15 -4.26 -10.88
CA GLY A 66 -4.32 -4.95 -12.15
C GLY A 66 -4.08 -6.45 -12.01
N GLU A 67 -4.61 -7.22 -12.94
CA GLU A 67 -4.41 -8.67 -13.01
C GLU A 67 -2.96 -9.01 -13.36
N SER A 68 -2.52 -10.18 -12.91
CA SER A 68 -1.20 -10.74 -13.23
C SER A 68 -1.28 -12.02 -14.07
N ASP A 69 -2.49 -12.45 -14.44
CA ASP A 69 -2.74 -13.53 -15.40
C ASP A 69 -2.97 -12.97 -16.82
N SER A 70 -3.48 -13.79 -17.73
CA SER A 70 -3.70 -13.39 -19.13
C SER A 70 -5.09 -12.81 -19.34
N GLU A 71 -5.23 -11.96 -20.36
CA GLU A 71 -6.53 -11.44 -20.79
C GLU A 71 -7.54 -12.56 -21.16
N ASP A 72 -7.06 -13.67 -21.74
CA ASP A 72 -7.92 -14.85 -21.97
C ASP A 72 -8.48 -15.42 -20.66
N ALA A 73 -7.71 -15.39 -19.56
CA ALA A 73 -8.17 -15.82 -18.25
C ALA A 73 -9.19 -14.84 -17.67
N ASP A 74 -9.01 -13.52 -17.89
CA ASP A 74 -9.99 -12.50 -17.53
C ASP A 74 -11.34 -12.73 -18.22
N VAL A 75 -11.32 -12.99 -19.54
CA VAL A 75 -12.52 -13.30 -20.31
C VAL A 75 -13.16 -14.60 -19.82
N ALA A 76 -12.36 -15.64 -19.56
CA ALA A 76 -12.87 -16.93 -19.10
C ALA A 76 -13.48 -16.87 -17.69
N LYS A 77 -12.91 -16.10 -16.76
CA LYS A 77 -13.43 -15.93 -15.40
C LYS A 77 -14.55 -14.87 -15.30
N GLY A 78 -14.66 -13.98 -16.30
CA GLY A 78 -15.76 -13.03 -16.47
C GLY A 78 -15.62 -11.73 -15.65
N TRP A 79 -14.44 -11.48 -15.07
CA TRP A 79 -14.12 -10.26 -14.32
C TRP A 79 -12.60 -10.06 -14.31
N ALA A 80 -12.16 -8.83 -14.05
CA ALA A 80 -10.74 -8.49 -13.96
C ALA A 80 -10.52 -7.37 -12.95
N SER A 81 -9.34 -7.40 -12.34
CA SER A 81 -8.78 -6.46 -11.39
C SER A 81 -9.47 -6.43 -10.03
N LEU A 82 -8.76 -5.83 -9.07
CA LEU A 82 -9.21 -5.66 -7.70
C LEU A 82 -8.97 -4.23 -7.20
N MET A 83 -9.66 -3.88 -6.12
CA MET A 83 -9.27 -2.77 -5.27
C MET A 83 -8.48 -3.31 -4.08
N GLY A 84 -7.35 -2.67 -3.75
CA GLY A 84 -6.60 -3.01 -2.55
C GLY A 84 -7.42 -2.77 -1.27
N ILE A 85 -7.16 -3.53 -0.21
CA ILE A 85 -7.69 -3.21 1.12
C ILE A 85 -7.25 -1.79 1.48
N PRO A 86 -8.18 -0.90 1.89
CA PRO A 86 -7.84 0.49 2.17
C PRO A 86 -6.77 0.61 3.25
N ARG A 87 -5.88 1.59 3.09
CA ARG A 87 -4.76 1.82 4.02
C ARG A 87 -4.85 3.19 4.65
N THR A 88 -4.59 3.31 5.94
CA THR A 88 -4.31 4.62 6.54
C THR A 88 -2.95 5.10 6.09
N VAL A 89 -2.79 6.40 5.82
CA VAL A 89 -1.51 7.02 5.45
C VAL A 89 -1.14 8.07 6.48
N VAL A 90 0.05 7.95 7.06
CA VAL A 90 0.59 8.92 8.02
C VAL A 90 2.04 9.25 7.69
N PHE A 91 2.49 10.44 8.08
CA PHE A 91 3.89 10.84 7.96
C PHE A 91 4.74 10.11 9.02
N ASP A 92 5.85 9.50 8.59
CA ASP A 92 6.80 8.90 9.50
C ASP A 92 7.61 9.97 10.23
N LYS A 93 7.18 10.34 11.43
CA LYS A 93 7.90 11.33 12.26
C LYS A 93 9.26 10.83 12.75
N LYS A 94 9.53 9.52 12.71
CA LYS A 94 10.78 8.95 13.20
C LYS A 94 11.90 9.14 12.18
N THR A 95 11.61 8.88 10.91
CA THR A 95 12.58 9.06 9.81
C THR A 95 12.49 10.45 9.19
N GLY A 96 11.31 11.03 9.15
CA GLY A 96 11.04 12.30 8.48
C GLY A 96 11.08 12.22 6.95
N SER A 97 11.23 11.03 6.37
CA SER A 97 11.56 10.86 4.95
C SER A 97 10.62 9.94 4.18
N ASN A 98 9.58 9.41 4.81
CA ASN A 98 8.62 8.52 4.15
C ASN A 98 7.21 8.60 4.78
N LEU A 99 6.26 7.99 4.09
CA LEU A 99 4.92 7.74 4.61
C LEU A 99 4.84 6.31 5.17
N LEU A 100 4.06 6.13 6.24
CA LEU A 100 3.68 4.84 6.76
C LEU A 100 2.26 4.50 6.28
N GLN A 101 2.10 3.24 5.89
CA GLN A 101 0.82 2.68 5.50
C GLN A 101 0.47 1.50 6.40
N TRP A 102 -0.82 1.38 6.73
CA TRP A 102 -1.33 0.23 7.47
C TRP A 102 -2.75 -0.08 7.00
N PRO A 103 -3.15 -1.36 6.84
CA PRO A 103 -4.54 -1.70 6.56
C PRO A 103 -5.48 -1.06 7.60
N VAL A 104 -6.62 -0.56 7.16
CA VAL A 104 -7.61 0.03 8.07
C VAL A 104 -8.03 -0.99 9.13
N GLU A 105 -8.15 -0.56 10.39
CA GLU A 105 -8.44 -1.41 11.55
C GLU A 105 -9.72 -2.27 11.41
N GLU A 106 -10.67 -1.84 10.57
CA GLU A 106 -11.90 -2.57 10.30
C GLU A 106 -11.65 -3.96 9.73
N VAL A 107 -10.56 -4.15 8.97
CA VAL A 107 -10.20 -5.46 8.42
C VAL A 107 -9.91 -6.48 9.51
N GLU A 108 -9.54 -6.03 10.71
CA GLU A 108 -9.25 -6.93 11.84
C GLU A 108 -10.48 -7.69 12.33
N ARG A 109 -11.69 -7.15 12.08
CA ARG A 109 -12.97 -7.79 12.43
C ARG A 109 -13.24 -9.07 11.64
N LEU A 110 -12.55 -9.26 10.51
CA LEU A 110 -12.66 -10.46 9.68
C LEU A 110 -11.80 -11.62 10.19
N ARG A 111 -10.95 -11.41 11.21
CA ARG A 111 -10.08 -12.45 11.78
C ARG A 111 -10.90 -13.41 12.64
N MET A 112 -10.93 -14.71 12.29
CA MET A 112 -11.67 -15.74 13.02
C MET A 112 -10.84 -16.47 14.08
N LYS A 113 -9.70 -17.04 13.68
CA LYS A 113 -8.80 -17.81 14.55
C LYS A 113 -7.45 -17.10 14.65
N ARG A 114 -6.81 -17.20 15.82
CA ARG A 114 -5.48 -16.62 16.07
C ARG A 114 -4.57 -17.67 16.70
N TYR A 115 -3.50 -18.01 15.99
CA TYR A 115 -2.41 -18.83 16.50
C TYR A 115 -1.21 -17.94 16.82
N LYS A 116 -0.49 -18.24 17.91
CA LYS A 116 0.71 -17.51 18.32
C LYS A 116 1.82 -18.51 18.61
N PHE A 117 2.95 -18.32 17.95
CA PHE A 117 4.14 -19.14 18.10
C PHE A 117 5.26 -18.25 18.67
N HIS A 118 6.07 -18.81 19.56
CA HIS A 118 7.11 -18.06 20.27
C HIS A 118 8.39 -18.89 20.30
N ASN A 119 9.53 -18.23 20.06
CA ASN A 119 10.88 -18.84 20.10
C ASN A 119 11.13 -19.94 19.06
N GLU A 120 10.43 -19.92 17.92
CA GLU A 120 10.71 -20.80 16.79
C GLU A 120 12.10 -20.50 16.21
N LYS A 121 12.92 -21.54 15.99
CA LYS A 121 14.24 -21.41 15.38
C LYS A 121 14.16 -21.73 13.90
N VAL A 122 14.37 -20.73 13.05
CA VAL A 122 14.47 -20.91 11.60
C VAL A 122 15.95 -20.92 11.20
N MET A 123 16.45 -22.09 10.82
CA MET A 123 17.83 -22.28 10.40
C MET A 123 18.00 -21.94 8.90
N PRO A 124 19.23 -21.62 8.44
CA PRO A 124 19.49 -21.39 7.02
C PRO A 124 19.01 -22.56 6.15
N GLY A 125 18.21 -22.25 5.13
CA GLY A 125 17.65 -23.23 4.19
C GLY A 125 16.56 -24.14 4.75
N SER A 126 16.12 -23.95 6.00
CA SER A 126 15.09 -24.78 6.62
C SER A 126 13.67 -24.27 6.39
N VAL A 127 12.71 -25.18 6.45
CA VAL A 127 11.28 -24.88 6.53
C VAL A 127 10.79 -25.35 7.89
N VAL A 128 10.21 -24.43 8.67
CA VAL A 128 9.58 -24.75 9.96
C VAL A 128 8.07 -24.82 9.75
N SER A 129 7.52 -26.02 9.84
CA SER A 129 6.07 -26.23 9.76
C SER A 129 5.40 -25.78 11.05
N LEU A 130 4.37 -24.96 10.93
CA LEU A 130 3.54 -24.52 12.06
C LEU A 130 2.18 -25.22 11.98
N ASP A 131 1.77 -25.87 13.07
CA ASP A 131 0.46 -26.51 13.14
C ASP A 131 -0.63 -25.48 13.46
N ILE A 132 -1.42 -25.14 12.44
CA ILE A 132 -2.50 -24.14 12.51
C ILE A 132 -3.88 -24.73 12.20
N GLY A 133 -4.01 -26.06 12.20
CA GLY A 133 -5.23 -26.77 11.79
C GLY A 133 -5.61 -26.51 10.33
N SER A 134 -6.84 -26.90 9.95
CA SER A 134 -7.36 -26.64 8.59
C SER A 134 -7.76 -25.17 8.40
N ALA A 135 -7.58 -24.67 7.17
CA ALA A 135 -8.07 -23.34 6.79
C ALA A 135 -9.58 -23.23 7.07
N SER A 136 -10.00 -22.14 7.71
CA SER A 136 -11.41 -21.79 7.85
C SER A 136 -11.91 -21.20 6.52
N GLN A 137 -12.89 -21.86 5.89
CA GLN A 137 -13.69 -21.31 4.80
C GLN A 137 -14.70 -20.29 5.31
#